data_AF-A0A7W0SRI2-F1
#
_entry.id   AF-A0A7W0SRI2-F1
#
_cell.length_a   1.000
_cell.length_b   1.000
_cell.length_c   1.000
_cell.angle_alpha   90.00
_cell.angle_beta   90.00
_cell.angle_gamma   90.00
#
_symmetry.space_group_name_H-M   'P 1'
#
loop_
_entity.id
_entity.type
_entity.pdbx_description
1 polymer ?
#
loop_
_entity_poly.entity_id
_entity_poly.type
_entity_poly.pdbx_seq_one_letter_code
_entity_poly.pdbx_strand_id
1 'polypeptide(L)'
;MSERLRSMADDDLGAALSTVDIEWPSTPGIAPAVMARVSTQEHPGLVRLPLSRPKRVILIAAATVLLLAGAAVAAKIIIDLGAVVLDVTPNRPGLLPTPSIAPTGEPVTLDEAALLLGRDVPVPQRLGRPDRVWADEVSTEVGDVARVTLAWRSRPDLPEVSDTPYGAVLMVFEGDAN
;
A
#
# COMPACT_ATOMS: atom_id res chain seq x y z
N MET A 1 -40.72 -6.53 -7.49
CA MET A 1 -40.20 -5.22 -7.00
C MET A 1 -38.67 -5.18 -7.05
N SER A 2 -38.00 -6.21 -6.54
CA SER A 2 -36.52 -6.33 -6.49
C SER A 2 -35.81 -6.36 -7.85
N GLU A 3 -36.47 -6.84 -8.91
CA GLU A 3 -35.87 -6.92 -10.26
C GLU A 3 -35.75 -5.55 -10.95
N ARG A 4 -36.70 -4.64 -10.66
CA ARG A 4 -36.70 -3.26 -11.16
C ARG A 4 -35.62 -2.40 -10.51
N LEU A 5 -35.33 -2.63 -9.22
CA LEU A 5 -34.29 -1.91 -8.49
C LEU A 5 -32.88 -2.31 -8.95
N ARG A 6 -32.70 -3.57 -9.38
CA ARG A 6 -31.41 -4.07 -9.89
C ARG A 6 -31.05 -3.57 -11.28
N SER A 7 -32.04 -3.11 -12.06
CA SER A 7 -31.83 -2.59 -13.41
C SER A 7 -31.77 -1.06 -13.48
N MET A 8 -31.91 -0.36 -12.34
CA MET A 8 -31.82 1.11 -12.29
C MET A 8 -30.35 1.54 -12.28
N ALA A 9 -30.06 2.63 -12.97
CA ALA A 9 -28.76 3.30 -12.86
C ALA A 9 -28.57 3.87 -11.45
N ASP A 10 -27.32 3.97 -10.99
CA ASP A 10 -27.00 4.36 -9.61
C ASP A 10 -27.59 5.73 -9.22
N ASP A 11 -27.62 6.69 -10.15
CA ASP A 11 -28.20 8.01 -9.93
C ASP A 11 -29.72 7.96 -9.69
N ASP A 12 -30.43 7.15 -10.49
CA ASP A 12 -31.87 6.95 -10.35
C ASP A 12 -32.20 6.20 -9.06
N LEU A 13 -31.34 5.25 -8.67
CA LEU A 13 -31.49 4.50 -7.42
C LEU A 13 -31.26 5.43 -6.22
N GLY A 14 -30.27 6.31 -6.27
CA GLY A 14 -30.01 7.32 -5.23
C GLY A 14 -31.16 8.30 -5.09
N ALA A 15 -31.73 8.79 -6.19
CA ALA A 15 -32.91 9.64 -6.19
C ALA A 15 -34.13 8.90 -5.60
N ALA A 16 -34.33 7.62 -5.94
CA ALA A 16 -35.41 6.82 -5.38
C ALA A 16 -35.24 6.57 -3.87
N LEU A 17 -34.04 6.20 -3.42
CA LEU A 17 -33.76 5.94 -2.01
C LEU A 17 -33.85 7.20 -1.14
N SER A 18 -33.47 8.37 -1.65
CA SER A 18 -33.57 9.62 -0.89
C SER A 18 -35.00 10.06 -0.59
N THR A 19 -35.99 9.53 -1.33
CA THR A 19 -37.41 9.76 -1.05
C THR A 19 -38.01 8.78 -0.03
N VAL A 20 -37.28 7.74 0.34
CA VAL A 20 -37.74 6.73 1.30
C VAL A 20 -37.24 7.13 2.69
N ASP A 21 -38.18 7.50 3.57
CA ASP A 21 -37.88 7.67 4.99
C ASP A 21 -37.76 6.29 5.64
N ILE A 22 -36.53 5.85 5.89
CA ILE A 22 -36.24 4.55 6.51
C ILE A 22 -36.00 4.78 8.00
N GLU A 23 -36.95 4.34 8.82
CA GLU A 23 -36.77 4.33 10.27
C GLU A 23 -35.70 3.30 10.64
N TRP A 24 -34.54 3.78 11.08
CA TRP A 24 -33.44 2.93 11.51
C TRP A 24 -33.75 2.31 12.88
N PRO A 25 -33.52 1.01 13.12
CA PRO A 25 -33.74 0.42 14.42
C PRO A 25 -32.85 1.10 15.47
N SER A 26 -33.38 1.23 16.69
CA SER A 26 -32.62 1.79 17.80
C SER A 26 -31.36 0.96 18.06
N THR A 27 -30.22 1.65 18.22
CA THR A 27 -28.93 1.01 18.48
C THR A 27 -29.02 0.15 19.75
N PRO A 28 -28.73 -1.16 19.69
CA PRO A 28 -28.77 -2.01 20.87
C PRO A 28 -27.70 -1.58 21.88
N GLY A 29 -28.06 -1.53 23.17
CA GLY A 29 -27.18 -1.10 24.26
C GLY A 29 -26.09 -2.13 24.58
N ILE A 30 -25.07 -2.24 23.74
CA ILE A 30 -23.95 -3.19 23.91
C ILE A 30 -22.88 -2.72 24.89
N ALA A 31 -22.88 -1.44 25.27
CA ALA A 31 -21.88 -0.85 26.15
C ALA A 31 -21.69 -1.58 27.50
N PRO A 32 -22.76 -1.99 28.22
CA PRO A 32 -22.60 -2.69 29.50
C PRO A 32 -21.93 -4.06 29.34
N ALA A 33 -22.25 -4.78 28.26
CA ALA A 33 -21.69 -6.11 27.99
C ALA A 33 -20.20 -6.04 27.64
N VAL A 34 -19.78 -5.01 26.89
CA VAL A 34 -18.37 -4.77 26.57
C VAL A 34 -17.59 -4.39 27.82
N MET A 35 -18.11 -3.48 28.64
CA MET A 35 -17.43 -3.03 29.87
C MET A 35 -17.26 -4.17 30.88
N ALA A 36 -18.24 -5.05 31.00
CA ALA A 36 -18.14 -6.25 31.85
C ALA A 36 -17.07 -7.23 31.37
N ARG A 37 -16.86 -7.34 30.04
CA ARG A 37 -15.83 -8.21 29.45
C ARG A 37 -14.42 -7.65 29.61
N VAL A 38 -14.27 -6.32 29.50
CA VAL A 38 -12.97 -5.66 29.69
C VAL A 38 -12.52 -5.74 31.14
N SER A 39 -13.44 -5.58 32.10
CA SER A 39 -13.12 -5.64 33.53
C SER A 39 -12.75 -7.04 34.02
N THR A 40 -13.17 -8.10 33.31
CA THR A 40 -12.84 -9.50 33.63
C THR A 40 -11.55 -9.99 32.97
N GLN A 41 -10.90 -9.20 32.10
CA GLN A 41 -9.55 -9.52 31.65
C GLN A 41 -8.55 -9.25 32.78
N GLU A 42 -7.98 -10.33 33.32
CA GLU A 42 -6.87 -10.26 34.26
C GLU A 42 -5.70 -9.51 33.62
N HIS A 43 -5.22 -8.48 34.30
CA HIS A 43 -4.06 -7.72 33.85
C HIS A 43 -2.82 -8.60 34.06
N PRO A 44 -1.89 -8.69 33.10
CA PRO A 44 -0.70 -9.51 33.25
C PRO A 44 0.12 -9.01 34.45
N GLY A 45 0.29 -9.88 35.45
CA GLY A 45 1.04 -9.58 36.66
C GLY A 45 2.50 -9.25 36.34
N LEU A 46 3.02 -8.15 36.89
CA LEU A 46 4.41 -7.76 36.73
C LEU A 46 5.33 -8.73 37.49
N VAL A 47 6.05 -9.58 36.76
CA VAL A 47 7.08 -10.46 37.33
C VAL A 47 8.32 -9.64 37.69
N ARG A 48 8.58 -9.48 39.00
CA ARG A 48 9.82 -8.85 39.48
C ARG A 48 10.94 -9.89 39.58
N LEU A 49 11.93 -9.79 38.71
CA LEU A 49 13.14 -10.62 38.77
C LEU A 49 14.09 -10.13 39.88
N PRO A 50 14.55 -11.01 40.79
CA PRO A 50 15.49 -10.65 41.85
C PRO A 50 16.93 -10.61 41.30
N LEU A 51 17.34 -9.46 40.74
CA LEU A 51 18.74 -9.23 40.34
C LEU A 51 19.46 -8.26 41.29
N SER A 52 20.73 -8.55 41.58
CA SER A 52 21.61 -7.64 42.30
C SER A 52 21.85 -6.34 41.50
N ARG A 53 22.04 -5.21 42.19
CA ARG A 53 22.25 -3.88 41.57
C ARG A 53 23.24 -3.87 40.39
N PRO A 54 24.46 -4.46 40.47
CA PRO A 54 25.39 -4.43 39.34
C PRO A 54 24.90 -5.24 38.14
N LYS A 55 24.26 -6.40 38.36
CA LYS A 55 23.67 -7.20 37.28
C LYS A 55 22.51 -6.48 36.60
N ARG A 56 21.72 -5.73 37.37
CA ARG A 56 20.63 -4.90 36.83
C ARG A 56 21.16 -3.77 35.94
N VAL A 57 22.26 -3.12 36.33
CA VAL A 57 22.89 -2.06 35.51
C VAL A 57 23.43 -2.63 34.20
N ILE A 58 24.11 -3.78 34.24
CA ILE A 58 24.62 -4.45 33.03
C ILE A 58 23.46 -4.84 32.11
N LEU A 59 22.38 -5.40 32.67
CA LEU A 59 21.22 -5.82 31.89
C LEU A 59 20.50 -4.63 31.25
N ILE A 60 20.36 -3.52 31.97
CA ILE A 60 19.82 -2.28 31.40
C ILE A 60 20.72 -1.79 30.28
N ALA A 61 22.03 -1.69 30.50
CA ALA A 61 22.98 -1.25 29.46
C ALA A 61 22.93 -2.14 28.22
N ALA A 62 22.90 -3.45 28.38
CA ALA A 62 22.77 -4.41 27.29
C ALA A 62 21.44 -4.23 26.53
N ALA A 63 20.33 -4.05 27.25
CA ALA A 63 19.03 -3.79 26.65
C ALA A 63 19.02 -2.47 25.86
N THR A 64 19.62 -1.40 26.39
CA THR A 64 19.72 -0.11 25.69
C THR A 64 20.55 -0.21 24.43
N VAL A 65 21.69 -0.94 24.48
CA VAL A 65 22.52 -1.19 23.30
C VAL A 65 21.76 -2.00 22.26
N LEU A 66 21.04 -3.06 22.67
CA LEU A 66 20.21 -3.85 21.75
C LEU A 66 19.10 -3.02 21.12
N LEU A 67 18.46 -2.14 21.90
CA LEU A 67 17.41 -1.25 21.43
C LEU A 67 17.95 -0.26 20.39
N LEU A 68 19.10 0.36 20.66
CA LEU A 68 19.78 1.27 19.75
C LEU A 68 20.22 0.56 18.46
N ALA A 69 20.77 -0.65 18.58
CA ALA A 69 21.14 -1.46 17.44
C ALA A 69 19.92 -1.85 16.60
N GLY A 70 18.82 -2.26 17.24
CA GLY A 70 17.55 -2.57 16.57
C GLY A 70 16.96 -1.35 15.86
N ALA A 71 16.98 -0.17 16.49
CA ALA A 71 16.52 1.07 15.88
C ALA A 71 17.38 1.47 14.68
N ALA A 72 18.71 1.32 14.76
CA ALA A 72 19.61 1.59 13.65
C ALA A 72 19.38 0.64 12.46
N VAL A 73 19.14 -0.65 12.73
CA VAL A 73 18.80 -1.63 11.69
C VAL A 73 17.44 -1.30 11.05
N ALA A 74 16.43 -0.96 11.86
CA ALA A 74 15.12 -0.57 11.35
C ALA A 74 15.20 0.70 10.48
N ALA A 75 15.93 1.71 10.93
CA ALA A 75 16.17 2.93 10.18
C ALA A 75 16.89 2.66 8.84
N LYS A 76 17.90 1.79 8.84
CA LYS A 76 18.59 1.38 7.62
C LYS A 76 17.65 0.68 6.65
N ILE A 77 16.80 -0.23 7.13
CA ILE A 77 15.81 -0.90 6.28
C ILE A 77 14.83 0.11 5.67
N ILE A 78 14.36 1.09 6.44
CA ILE A 78 13.47 2.15 5.93
C ILE A 78 14.16 2.97 4.83
N ILE A 79 15.45 3.28 4.99
CA ILE A 79 16.22 4.07 4.02
C ILE A 79 16.53 3.25 2.75
N ASP A 80 16.99 2.01 2.89
CA ASP A 80 17.40 1.16 1.76
C ASP A 80 16.20 0.61 0.97
N LEU A 81 15.05 0.40 1.61
CA LEU A 81 13.86 -0.16 0.97
C LEU A 81 12.90 0.91 0.42
N GLY A 82 13.08 2.17 0.79
CA GLY A 82 12.09 3.22 0.60
C GLY A 82 10.86 2.96 1.47
N ALA A 83 10.26 4.00 2.04
CA ALA A 83 9.07 3.85 2.86
C ALA A 83 7.90 3.32 2.01
N VAL A 84 7.65 2.00 2.05
CA VAL A 84 6.40 1.42 1.55
C VAL A 84 5.31 1.75 2.57
N VAL A 85 4.67 2.90 2.41
CA VAL A 85 3.50 3.29 3.19
C VAL A 85 2.29 2.55 2.62
N LEU A 86 1.88 1.48 3.32
CA LEU A 86 0.61 0.80 3.05
C LEU A 86 -0.50 1.58 3.73
N ASP A 87 -1.07 2.56 3.03
CA ASP A 87 -2.25 3.25 3.51
C ASP A 87 -3.49 2.41 3.17
N VAL A 88 -4.05 1.74 4.18
CA VAL A 88 -5.28 0.96 4.02
C VAL A 88 -6.45 1.90 4.23
N THR A 89 -6.91 2.53 3.15
CA THR A 89 -8.09 3.40 3.19
C THR A 89 -9.34 2.57 3.48
N PRO A 90 -10.11 2.85 4.54
CA PRO A 90 -11.27 2.04 4.96
C PRO A 90 -12.52 2.25 4.11
N ASN A 91 -12.41 2.75 2.88
CA ASN A 91 -13.58 2.95 2.02
C ASN A 91 -13.88 1.71 1.17
N ARG A 92 -15.20 1.46 1.03
CA ARG A 92 -15.88 0.48 0.17
C ARG A 92 -15.00 0.10 -1.04
N PRO A 93 -14.82 -1.19 -1.41
CA PRO A 93 -14.04 -1.57 -2.57
C PRO A 93 -14.75 -1.07 -3.84
N GLY A 94 -14.57 0.22 -4.17
CA GLY A 94 -14.63 0.67 -5.54
C GLY A 94 -13.58 -0.16 -6.25
N LEU A 95 -14.04 -0.88 -7.28
CA LEU A 95 -13.25 -1.70 -8.20
C LEU A 95 -11.77 -1.65 -7.84
N LEU A 96 -11.26 -2.70 -7.18
CA LEU A 96 -9.82 -2.92 -7.11
C LEU A 96 -9.29 -2.53 -8.47
N PRO A 97 -8.34 -1.58 -8.60
CA PRO A 97 -7.73 -1.35 -9.88
C PRO A 97 -7.13 -2.70 -10.27
N THR A 98 -7.85 -3.45 -11.09
CA THR A 98 -7.32 -4.62 -11.75
C THR A 98 -6.07 -4.07 -12.40
N PRO A 99 -4.87 -4.57 -12.09
CA PRO A 99 -3.68 -4.13 -12.76
C PRO A 99 -3.89 -4.49 -14.23
N SER A 100 -4.44 -3.54 -14.98
CA SER A 100 -4.42 -3.58 -16.41
C SER A 100 -2.97 -3.29 -16.70
N ILE A 101 -2.20 -4.35 -16.95
CA ILE A 101 -0.84 -4.28 -17.48
C ILE A 101 -0.92 -3.88 -18.96
N ALA A 102 -1.93 -3.08 -19.32
CA ALA A 102 -2.00 -2.41 -20.59
C ALA A 102 -0.81 -1.43 -20.67
N PRO A 103 -0.24 -1.22 -21.86
CA PRO A 103 0.77 -0.19 -22.05
C PRO A 103 0.21 1.15 -21.57
N THR A 104 0.77 1.67 -20.48
CA THR A 104 0.40 2.95 -19.89
C THR A 104 1.37 4.02 -20.38
N GLY A 105 0.87 4.96 -21.18
CA GLY A 105 1.62 6.09 -21.70
C GLY A 105 2.12 5.92 -23.13
N GLU A 106 2.95 6.87 -23.57
CA GLU A 106 3.54 6.88 -24.91
C GLU A 106 4.80 6.03 -24.95
N PRO A 107 5.07 5.29 -26.04
CA PRO A 107 6.29 4.51 -26.18
C PRO A 107 7.50 5.44 -26.30
N VAL A 108 8.45 5.27 -25.40
CA VAL A 108 9.68 6.09 -25.33
C VAL A 108 10.92 5.21 -25.22
N THR A 109 12.08 5.83 -25.29
CA THR A 109 13.38 5.21 -24.97
C THR A 109 13.69 5.29 -23.47
N LEU A 110 14.65 4.49 -23.00
CA LEU A 110 15.14 4.58 -21.63
C LEU A 110 15.74 5.96 -21.31
N ASP A 111 16.41 6.57 -22.28
CA ASP A 111 17.05 7.88 -22.11
C ASP A 111 15.99 8.99 -21.98
N GLU A 112 14.95 8.95 -22.80
CA GLU A 112 13.79 9.85 -22.69
C GLU A 112 13.05 9.67 -21.36
N ALA A 113 12.87 8.42 -20.91
CA ALA A 113 12.27 8.15 -19.61
C ALA A 113 13.13 8.67 -18.44
N ALA A 114 14.47 8.61 -18.54
CA ALA A 114 15.37 9.15 -17.54
C ALA A 114 15.31 10.68 -17.49
N LEU A 115 15.20 11.33 -18.64
CA LEU A 115 14.99 12.79 -18.72
C LEU A 115 13.67 13.20 -18.06
N LEU A 116 12.60 12.43 -18.27
CA LEU A 116 11.28 12.70 -17.70
C LEU A 116 11.26 12.51 -16.17
N LEU A 117 11.96 11.51 -15.64
CA LEU A 117 12.09 11.31 -14.19
C LEU A 117 13.11 12.26 -13.53
N GLY A 118 13.91 12.99 -14.30
CA GLY A 118 15.03 13.79 -13.79
C GLY A 118 16.17 12.95 -13.15
N ARG A 119 16.16 11.62 -13.36
CA ARG A 119 17.12 10.66 -12.80
C ARG A 119 17.15 9.38 -13.61
N ASP A 120 18.18 8.56 -13.40
CA ASP A 120 18.28 7.25 -14.04
C ASP A 120 17.08 6.34 -13.69
N VAL A 121 16.54 5.69 -14.71
CA VAL A 121 15.46 4.71 -14.58
C VAL A 121 16.03 3.43 -13.94
N PRO A 122 15.49 2.95 -12.81
CA PRO A 122 15.99 1.75 -12.15
C PRO A 122 15.68 0.49 -12.98
N VAL A 123 16.71 -0.08 -13.59
CA VAL A 123 16.61 -1.35 -14.36
C VAL A 123 17.22 -2.49 -13.53
N PRO A 124 16.42 -3.48 -13.07
CA PRO A 124 16.95 -4.61 -12.31
C PRO A 124 17.94 -5.43 -13.13
N GLN A 125 19.19 -5.56 -12.65
CA GLN A 125 20.28 -6.23 -13.38
C GLN A 125 19.93 -7.67 -13.81
N ARG A 126 19.14 -8.40 -13.01
CA ARG A 126 18.72 -9.78 -13.31
C ARG A 126 17.75 -9.88 -14.49
N LEU A 127 16.94 -8.84 -14.74
CA LEU A 127 15.99 -8.82 -15.85
C LEU A 127 16.66 -8.37 -17.16
N GLY A 128 17.72 -7.55 -17.05
CA GLY A 128 18.44 -6.99 -18.18
C GLY A 128 17.69 -5.81 -18.80
N ARG A 129 18.02 -5.45 -20.04
CA ARG A 129 17.37 -4.34 -20.74
C ARG A 129 15.88 -4.66 -21.00
N PRO A 130 14.95 -3.72 -20.76
CA PRO A 130 13.54 -3.89 -21.07
C PRO A 130 13.30 -3.95 -22.59
N ASP A 131 12.28 -4.70 -23.00
CA ASP A 131 11.83 -4.84 -24.38
C ASP A 131 10.93 -3.67 -24.82
N ARG A 132 10.26 -3.05 -23.86
CA ARG A 132 9.37 -1.91 -24.06
C ARG A 132 9.47 -0.95 -22.87
N VAL A 133 9.36 0.33 -23.18
CA VAL A 133 9.30 1.42 -22.21
C VAL A 133 8.18 2.35 -22.65
N TRP A 134 7.35 2.74 -21.70
CA TRP A 134 6.34 3.78 -21.87
C TRP A 134 6.48 4.82 -20.77
N ALA A 135 6.14 6.06 -21.09
CA ALA A 135 6.11 7.14 -20.12
C ALA A 135 4.90 8.05 -20.34
N ASP A 136 4.38 8.59 -19.24
CA ASP A 136 3.38 9.63 -19.22
C ASP A 136 3.54 10.54 -18.00
N GLU A 137 2.97 11.73 -18.11
CA GLU A 137 2.93 12.72 -17.05
C GLU A 137 1.47 13.09 -16.80
N VAL A 138 1.04 13.00 -15.55
CA VAL A 138 -0.34 13.27 -15.14
C VAL A 138 -0.33 14.39 -14.13
N SER A 139 -0.91 15.53 -14.50
CA SER A 139 -1.15 16.64 -13.59
C SER A 139 -2.33 16.31 -12.66
N THR A 140 -2.09 16.37 -11.36
CA THR A 140 -3.11 16.17 -10.31
C THR A 140 -3.29 17.46 -9.49
N GLU A 141 -4.32 17.53 -8.66
CA GLU A 141 -4.53 18.67 -7.74
C GLU A 141 -3.36 18.89 -6.76
N VAL A 142 -2.52 17.87 -6.55
CA VAL A 142 -1.41 17.86 -5.58
C VAL A 142 -0.05 18.12 -6.25
N GLY A 143 0.00 18.15 -7.59
CA GLY A 143 1.22 18.30 -8.36
C GLY A 143 1.27 17.41 -9.60
N ASP A 144 2.38 17.50 -10.33
CA ASP A 144 2.63 16.68 -11.51
C ASP A 144 3.27 15.35 -11.10
N VAL A 145 2.76 14.25 -11.68
CA VAL A 145 3.26 12.90 -11.45
C VAL A 145 3.76 12.33 -12.77
N ALA A 146 5.06 12.13 -12.85
CA ALA A 146 5.73 11.37 -13.89
C ALA A 146 5.60 9.87 -13.62
N ARG A 147 5.21 9.10 -14.64
CA ARG A 147 5.12 7.64 -14.59
C ARG A 147 5.89 7.02 -15.74
N VAL A 148 6.70 6.01 -15.41
CA VAL A 148 7.48 5.23 -16.38
C VAL A 148 7.19 3.75 -16.18
N THR A 149 6.85 3.05 -17.27
CA THR A 149 6.54 1.62 -17.27
C THR A 149 7.55 0.86 -18.14
N LEU A 150 8.20 -0.13 -17.56
CA LEU A 150 9.19 -0.99 -18.21
C LEU A 150 8.62 -2.40 -18.30
N ALA A 151 8.76 -3.06 -19.45
CA ALA A 151 8.30 -4.44 -19.63
C ALA A 151 9.35 -5.34 -20.28
N TRP A 152 9.42 -6.58 -19.78
CA TRP A 152 10.26 -7.66 -20.30
C TRP A 152 9.37 -8.78 -20.81
N ARG A 153 9.64 -9.27 -22.01
CA ARG A 153 8.92 -10.40 -22.62
C ARG A 153 9.12 -11.68 -21.83
N SER A 154 8.12 -12.55 -21.91
CA SER A 154 8.22 -13.88 -21.33
C SER A 154 9.37 -14.68 -21.96
N ARG A 155 10.10 -15.41 -21.13
CA ARG A 155 11.23 -16.28 -21.51
C ARG A 155 11.36 -17.43 -20.50
N PRO A 156 12.14 -18.50 -20.77
CA PRO A 156 12.16 -19.67 -19.90
C PRO A 156 12.52 -19.39 -18.43
N ASP A 157 13.34 -18.37 -18.17
CA ASP A 157 13.72 -17.88 -16.84
C ASP A 157 12.79 -16.80 -16.27
N LEU A 158 11.81 -16.34 -17.05
CA LEU A 158 10.85 -15.29 -16.71
C LEU A 158 9.45 -15.65 -17.25
N PRO A 159 8.66 -16.45 -16.50
CA PRO A 159 7.38 -16.97 -16.97
C PRO A 159 6.38 -15.86 -17.22
N GLU A 160 5.44 -16.11 -18.12
CA GLU A 160 4.41 -15.16 -18.53
C GLU A 160 3.48 -14.77 -17.38
N VAL A 161 3.20 -13.46 -17.28
CA VAL A 161 2.17 -12.91 -16.42
C VAL A 161 0.84 -13.06 -17.15
N SER A 162 -0.16 -13.63 -16.47
CA SER A 162 -1.48 -13.93 -17.04
C SER A 162 -2.04 -12.78 -17.88
N ASP A 163 -2.54 -13.13 -19.06
CA ASP A 163 -3.18 -12.21 -20.01
C ASP A 163 -2.24 -11.12 -20.58
N THR A 164 -0.92 -11.32 -20.55
CA THR A 164 0.07 -10.39 -21.12
C THR A 164 1.21 -11.13 -21.83
N PRO A 165 1.84 -10.56 -22.88
CA PRO A 165 3.03 -11.17 -23.49
C PRO A 165 4.32 -10.95 -22.68
N TYR A 166 4.21 -10.50 -21.42
CA TYR A 166 5.33 -10.07 -20.58
C TYR A 166 5.55 -11.05 -19.42
N GLY A 167 6.81 -11.25 -19.04
CA GLY A 167 7.17 -12.03 -17.86
C GLY A 167 7.50 -11.16 -16.64
N ALA A 168 7.76 -9.86 -16.85
CA ALA A 168 7.85 -8.87 -15.78
C ALA A 168 7.47 -7.49 -16.29
N VAL A 169 6.90 -6.70 -15.38
CA VAL A 169 6.62 -5.27 -15.57
C VAL A 169 7.05 -4.51 -14.32
N LEU A 170 7.71 -3.38 -14.50
CA LEU A 170 8.11 -2.46 -13.44
C LEU A 170 7.53 -1.09 -13.74
N MET A 171 6.76 -0.55 -12.81
CA MET A 171 6.22 0.81 -12.88
C MET A 171 6.95 1.68 -11.86
N VAL A 172 7.43 2.83 -12.29
CA VAL A 172 8.10 3.84 -11.48
C VAL A 172 7.25 5.10 -11.52
N PHE A 173 7.01 5.67 -10.34
CA PHE A 173 6.27 6.92 -10.18
C PHE A 173 7.18 7.92 -9.49
N GLU A 174 7.20 9.15 -9.98
CA GLU A 174 7.87 10.29 -9.38
C GLU A 174 6.86 11.43 -9.34
N GLY A 175 6.61 11.99 -8.15
CA GLY A 175 5.70 13.11 -7.99
C GLY A 175 6.44 14.25 -7.32
N ASP A 176 6.23 15.47 -7.80
CA ASP A 176 6.66 16.68 -7.10
C ASP A 176 5.51 17.16 -6.22
N ALA A 177 5.70 17.10 -4.90
CA ALA A 177 4.73 17.62 -3.95
C ALA A 177 5.03 19.11 -3.73
N ASN A 178 4.22 19.97 -4.34
CA ASN A 178 4.24 21.41 -4.04
C ASN A 178 3.80 21.69 -2.60
#